data_AF-A0A396GEF4-F1
#
_entry.id   AF-A0A396GEF4-F1
#
_cell.length_a   1.000
_cell.length_b   1.000
_cell.length_c   1.000
_cell.angle_alpha   90.00
_cell.angle_beta   90.00
_cell.angle_gamma   90.00
#
_symmetry.space_group_name_H-M   'P 1'
#
loop_
_entity.id
_entity.type
_entity.pdbx_description
1 polymer ?
#
loop_
_entity_poly.entity_id
_entity_poly.type
_entity_poly.pdbx_seq_one_letter_code
_entity_poly.pdbx_strand_id
1 'polypeptide(L)'
;MNCKLSQVRLTLFYTNYFLFSLKLIPLHHLFFLLFFCYIQNTTKKVSVTRKKKKKMNNGCEQQQYSVIETQYIRRHHKHDLRDNQCSSALVKHIKAPVHLVWSLVRRFDQPQKYKPFISRCIMQGDLSIGSVREVNVKSGLPATTSTERLEQLDDEEHILGIRIVGGDHRLRNYSSIITVHPEVIDGRPGTMVIESFVVDVPEGNTKDETCYFVEALIRCNLSSLADVSERMAVQGRTDPININP
;
A
#
# COMPACT_ATOMS: atom_id res chain seq x y z
N MET A 1 7.30 22.31 29.32
CA MET A 1 5.84 22.59 29.21
C MET A 1 5.60 23.50 28.00
N ASN A 2 5.29 22.96 26.82
CA ASN A 2 4.73 23.70 25.67
C ASN A 2 4.46 22.74 24.49
N CYS A 3 3.69 21.67 24.73
CA CYS A 3 3.25 20.75 23.67
C CYS A 3 1.75 20.41 23.75
N LYS A 4 0.98 21.13 24.59
CA LYS A 4 -0.48 20.99 24.70
C LYS A 4 -1.28 22.16 24.10
N LEU A 5 -0.65 23.32 23.85
CA LEU A 5 -1.35 24.48 23.27
C LEU A 5 -1.43 24.48 21.73
N SER A 6 -0.68 23.63 21.02
CA SER A 6 -0.79 23.54 19.54
C SER A 6 -1.92 22.63 19.06
N GLN A 7 -2.38 21.68 19.89
CA GLN A 7 -3.52 20.81 19.56
C GLN A 7 -4.86 21.56 19.69
N VAL A 8 -5.04 22.39 20.72
CA VAL A 8 -6.34 23.03 21.00
C VAL A 8 -6.66 24.15 20.00
N ARG A 9 -5.65 24.86 19.48
CA ARG A 9 -5.87 25.91 18.46
C ARG A 9 -6.09 25.38 17.04
N LEU A 10 -5.69 24.14 16.73
CA LEU A 10 -5.99 23.52 15.43
C LEU A 10 -7.41 22.95 15.39
N THR A 11 -7.91 22.41 16.50
CA THR A 11 -9.29 21.90 16.59
C THR A 11 -10.32 23.03 16.43
N LEU A 12 -10.03 24.22 16.98
CA LEU A 12 -10.94 25.37 16.94
C LEU A 12 -10.96 26.13 15.60
N PHE A 13 -9.92 26.03 14.79
CA PHE A 13 -9.93 26.63 13.44
C PHE A 13 -10.81 25.84 12.45
N TYR A 14 -11.04 24.55 12.72
CA TYR A 14 -11.82 23.67 11.84
C TYR A 14 -13.27 23.48 12.30
N THR A 15 -13.60 23.66 13.58
CA THR A 15 -15.01 23.58 14.03
C THR A 15 -15.87 24.73 13.52
N ASN A 16 -15.30 25.91 13.22
CA ASN A 16 -16.08 27.08 12.78
C ASN A 16 -16.24 27.25 11.26
N TYR A 17 -15.55 26.45 10.44
CA TYR A 17 -15.79 26.40 8.98
C TYR A 17 -16.59 25.17 8.53
N PHE A 18 -16.93 24.27 9.45
CA PHE A 18 -17.57 22.97 9.14
C PHE A 18 -19.02 22.86 9.64
N LEU A 19 -19.70 24.00 9.83
CA LEU A 19 -21.11 24.05 10.22
C LEU A 19 -22.00 24.83 9.24
N PHE A 20 -21.52 25.11 8.03
CA PHE A 20 -22.37 25.59 6.95
C PHE A 20 -22.16 24.79 5.67
N SER A 21 -23.27 24.26 5.17
CA SER A 21 -23.46 23.63 3.86
C SER A 21 -23.12 22.13 3.74
N LEU A 22 -23.93 21.30 4.43
CA LEU A 22 -24.37 20.04 3.85
C LEU A 22 -25.15 20.34 2.56
N LYS A 23 -24.52 20.04 1.42
CA LYS A 23 -25.05 19.74 0.08
C LYS A 23 -24.18 20.45 -0.96
N LEU A 24 -23.68 19.65 -1.91
CA LEU A 24 -22.82 20.00 -3.05
C LEU A 24 -21.33 20.18 -2.70
N ILE A 25 -20.51 19.20 -3.12
CA ILE A 25 -19.18 19.29 -3.79
C ILE A 25 -18.43 17.94 -3.62
N PRO A 26 -18.00 17.24 -4.70
CA PRO A 26 -17.47 15.87 -4.64
C PRO A 26 -15.96 15.76 -4.31
N LEU A 27 -15.28 16.84 -3.89
CA LEU A 27 -13.82 16.85 -3.72
C LEU A 27 -13.29 16.60 -2.29
N HIS A 28 -14.14 16.52 -1.26
CA HIS A 28 -13.64 16.45 0.13
C HIS A 28 -13.18 15.05 0.58
N HIS A 29 -13.68 13.96 -0.02
CA HIS A 29 -13.36 12.60 0.43
C HIS A 29 -11.98 12.11 -0.03
N LEU A 30 -11.54 12.51 -1.23
CA LEU A 30 -10.21 12.16 -1.75
C LEU A 30 -9.11 12.91 -0.98
N PHE A 31 -9.38 14.16 -0.60
CA PHE A 31 -8.43 15.02 0.11
C PHE A 31 -8.08 14.48 1.49
N PHE A 32 -9.02 13.85 2.22
CA PHE A 32 -8.74 13.36 3.57
C PHE A 32 -7.84 12.12 3.59
N LEU A 33 -8.07 11.16 2.69
CA LEU A 33 -7.21 9.98 2.53
C LEU A 33 -5.82 10.35 1.99
N LEU A 34 -5.78 11.25 0.99
CA LEU A 34 -4.52 11.77 0.45
C LEU A 34 -3.77 12.58 1.52
N PHE A 35 -4.44 13.41 2.32
CA PHE A 35 -3.82 14.13 3.42
C PHE A 35 -3.31 13.18 4.51
N PHE A 36 -4.06 12.12 4.85
CA PHE A 36 -3.60 11.15 5.85
C PHE A 36 -2.38 10.34 5.36
N CYS A 37 -2.40 9.82 4.12
CA CYS A 37 -1.23 9.14 3.54
C CYS A 37 -0.08 10.14 3.23
N TYR A 38 -0.36 11.40 2.91
CA TYR A 38 0.64 12.48 2.77
C TYR A 38 1.29 12.84 4.11
N ILE A 39 0.52 12.97 5.21
CA ILE A 39 1.04 13.22 6.56
C ILE A 39 1.89 12.03 7.05
N GLN A 40 1.45 10.78 6.80
CA GLN A 40 2.25 9.59 7.09
C GLN A 40 3.54 9.52 6.26
N ASN A 41 3.52 9.95 4.99
CA ASN A 41 4.72 10.00 4.16
C ASN A 41 5.66 11.18 4.50
N THR A 42 5.13 12.33 4.92
CA THR A 42 5.94 13.51 5.28
C THR A 42 6.60 13.38 6.64
N THR A 43 5.94 12.76 7.63
CA THR A 43 6.55 12.46 8.94
C THR A 43 7.75 11.50 8.82
N LYS A 44 7.72 10.57 7.85
CA LYS A 44 8.89 9.73 7.48
C LYS A 44 9.98 10.49 6.71
N LYS A 45 9.61 11.42 5.81
CA LYS A 45 10.60 12.28 5.12
C LYS A 45 11.35 13.20 6.09
N VAL A 46 10.70 13.72 7.14
CA VAL A 46 11.34 14.59 8.15
C VAL A 46 12.36 13.82 9.01
N SER A 47 12.13 12.52 9.26
CA SER A 47 13.08 11.68 10.00
C SER A 47 14.28 11.22 9.16
N VAL A 48 14.16 11.19 7.83
CA VAL A 48 15.21 10.66 6.92
C VAL A 48 15.99 11.76 6.16
N THR A 49 15.53 13.02 6.14
CA THR A 49 16.16 14.04 5.28
C THR A 49 16.87 15.16 6.06
N ARG A 50 18.03 14.85 6.64
CA ARG A 50 19.13 15.81 6.70
C ARG A 50 20.12 15.46 5.59
N LYS A 51 20.21 16.35 4.58
CA LYS A 51 21.12 16.39 3.42
C LYS A 51 20.66 15.66 2.15
N LYS A 52 20.04 16.41 1.23
CA LYS A 52 20.69 16.91 -0.01
C LYS A 52 19.65 17.69 -0.82
N LYS A 53 19.94 18.98 -1.04
CA LYS A 53 19.18 19.87 -1.91
C LYS A 53 19.72 19.70 -3.33
N LYS A 54 18.91 19.21 -4.27
CA LYS A 54 19.24 19.23 -5.71
C LYS A 54 18.08 19.89 -6.47
N LYS A 55 18.46 20.78 -7.40
CA LYS A 55 17.64 21.75 -8.12
C LYS A 55 16.49 21.10 -8.90
N MET A 56 15.35 21.78 -8.91
CA MET A 56 14.17 21.48 -9.73
C MET A 56 14.51 21.64 -11.22
N ASN A 57 14.06 20.67 -12.02
CA ASN A 57 13.70 20.87 -13.42
C ASN A 57 12.32 20.24 -13.63
N ASN A 58 11.43 20.99 -14.27
CA ASN A 58 10.07 20.58 -14.59
C ASN A 58 10.07 19.48 -15.66
N GLY A 59 9.53 18.32 -15.31
CA GLY A 59 9.23 17.21 -16.21
C GLY A 59 8.41 16.18 -15.43
N CYS A 60 7.36 15.64 -16.05
CA CYS A 60 6.58 14.52 -15.52
C CYS A 60 7.54 13.40 -15.08
N GLU A 61 7.58 13.06 -13.79
CA GLU A 61 8.49 12.07 -13.22
C GLU A 61 8.17 10.68 -13.82
N GLN A 62 8.81 10.33 -14.93
CA GLN A 62 8.87 8.95 -15.38
C GLN A 62 9.72 8.19 -14.36
N GLN A 63 9.08 7.32 -13.59
CA GLN A 63 9.77 6.48 -12.62
C GLN A 63 10.71 5.52 -13.37
N GLN A 64 12.00 5.77 -13.27
CA GLN A 64 13.02 5.02 -14.00
C GLN A 64 13.29 3.69 -13.28
N TYR A 65 12.80 2.59 -13.86
CA TYR A 65 13.04 1.24 -13.35
C TYR A 65 14.42 0.72 -13.75
N SER A 66 15.04 -0.09 -12.88
CA SER A 66 16.23 -0.86 -13.22
C SER A 66 15.93 -1.94 -14.27
N VAL A 67 16.97 -2.52 -14.88
CA VAL A 67 16.82 -3.60 -15.88
C VAL A 67 16.08 -4.81 -15.27
N ILE A 68 16.43 -5.16 -14.03
CA ILE A 68 15.85 -6.30 -13.32
C ILE A 68 14.38 -6.01 -12.97
N GLU A 69 14.06 -4.82 -12.45
CA GLU A 69 12.68 -4.40 -12.19
C GLU A 69 11.84 -4.47 -13.47
N THR A 70 12.37 -3.95 -14.58
CA THR A 70 11.70 -3.97 -15.88
C THR A 70 11.42 -5.40 -16.35
N GLN A 71 12.34 -6.34 -16.10
CA GLN A 71 12.16 -7.74 -16.47
C GLN A 71 11.01 -8.40 -15.69
N TYR A 72 10.96 -8.22 -14.37
CA TYR A 72 9.87 -8.77 -13.56
C TYR A 72 8.53 -8.10 -13.85
N ILE A 73 8.51 -6.77 -14.05
CA ILE A 73 7.30 -6.04 -14.45
C ILE A 73 6.75 -6.62 -15.76
N ARG A 74 7.61 -6.84 -16.77
CA ARG A 74 7.19 -7.42 -18.06
C ARG A 74 6.68 -8.85 -17.96
N ARG A 75 7.18 -9.64 -17.00
CA ARG A 75 6.83 -11.06 -16.84
C ARG A 75 5.53 -11.26 -16.06
N HIS A 76 5.31 -10.49 -14.99
CA HIS A 76 4.22 -10.76 -14.04
C HIS A 76 3.18 -9.64 -13.91
N HIS A 77 3.49 -8.43 -14.38
CA HIS A 77 2.70 -7.23 -14.10
C HIS A 77 2.12 -6.57 -15.35
N LYS A 78 1.96 -7.33 -16.44
CA LYS A 78 1.25 -6.87 -17.64
C LYS A 78 -0.27 -7.02 -17.43
N HIS A 79 -0.99 -5.93 -17.68
CA HIS A 79 -2.44 -5.89 -17.62
C HIS A 79 -2.99 -5.48 -18.99
N ASP A 80 -3.99 -6.21 -19.49
CA ASP A 80 -4.73 -5.82 -20.69
C ASP A 80 -5.77 -4.77 -20.31
N LEU A 81 -5.45 -3.50 -20.62
CA LEU A 81 -6.27 -2.36 -20.21
C LEU A 81 -7.43 -2.12 -21.16
N ARG A 82 -8.61 -1.86 -20.58
CA ARG A 82 -9.73 -1.25 -21.29
C ARG A 82 -9.59 0.28 -21.33
N ASP A 83 -10.32 0.92 -22.25
CA ASP A 83 -10.25 2.38 -22.44
C ASP A 83 -10.56 3.18 -21.16
N ASN A 84 -11.48 2.69 -20.33
CA ASN A 84 -11.90 3.32 -19.08
C ASN A 84 -11.08 2.88 -17.85
N GLN A 85 -9.95 2.20 -18.04
CA GLN A 85 -9.12 1.70 -16.96
C GLN A 85 -7.78 2.43 -16.86
N CYS A 86 -7.20 2.37 -15.68
CA CYS A 86 -5.83 2.78 -15.42
C CYS A 86 -5.08 1.68 -14.64
N SER A 87 -3.76 1.72 -14.75
CA SER A 87 -2.85 0.75 -14.15
C SER A 87 -1.52 1.41 -13.83
N SER A 88 -0.86 0.93 -12.79
CA SER A 88 0.51 1.30 -12.43
C SER A 88 1.19 0.13 -11.73
N ALA A 89 2.52 0.16 -11.68
CA ALA A 89 3.34 -0.78 -10.93
C ALA A 89 4.22 0.01 -9.96
N LEU A 90 4.43 -0.51 -8.76
CA LEU A 90 5.27 0.13 -7.74
C LEU A 90 6.29 -0.87 -7.23
N VAL A 91 7.52 -0.40 -7.08
CA VAL A 91 8.65 -1.20 -6.58
C VAL A 91 9.03 -0.71 -5.18
N LYS A 92 9.30 -1.66 -4.28
CA LYS A 92 9.84 -1.41 -2.94
C LYS A 92 10.96 -2.40 -2.64
N HIS A 93 12.15 -1.87 -2.38
CA HIS A 93 13.28 -2.63 -1.85
C HIS A 93 13.20 -2.67 -0.33
N ILE A 94 13.36 -3.85 0.25
CA ILE A 94 13.19 -4.13 1.69
C ILE A 94 14.45 -4.82 2.21
N LYS A 95 15.03 -4.32 3.30
CA LYS A 95 16.23 -4.90 3.92
C LYS A 95 15.90 -6.09 4.83
N ALA A 96 15.15 -7.05 4.30
CA ALA A 96 14.78 -8.29 4.95
C ALA A 96 14.84 -9.46 3.96
N PRO A 97 15.13 -10.70 4.40
CA PRO A 97 15.09 -11.88 3.56
C PRO A 97 13.70 -12.16 2.97
N VAL A 98 13.68 -12.74 1.76
CA VAL A 98 12.46 -13.06 1.00
C VAL A 98 11.43 -13.86 1.79
N HIS A 99 11.87 -14.86 2.56
CA HIS A 99 10.97 -15.73 3.32
C HIS A 99 10.19 -14.95 4.41
N LEU A 100 10.80 -13.93 5.02
CA LEU A 100 10.11 -13.09 6.01
C LEU A 100 9.07 -12.20 5.33
N VAL A 101 9.46 -11.55 4.23
CA VAL A 101 8.55 -10.70 3.47
C VAL A 101 7.37 -11.51 2.92
N TRP A 102 7.64 -12.66 2.31
CA TRP A 102 6.61 -13.54 1.77
C TRP A 102 5.68 -14.08 2.85
N SER A 103 6.20 -14.40 4.06
CA SER A 103 5.38 -14.85 5.18
C SER A 103 4.30 -13.84 5.61
N LEU A 104 4.49 -12.56 5.31
CA LEU A 104 3.50 -11.49 5.53
C LEU A 104 2.60 -11.33 4.31
N VAL A 105 3.18 -11.26 3.11
CA VAL A 105 2.44 -11.01 1.86
C VAL A 105 1.42 -12.11 1.61
N ARG A 106 1.82 -13.39 1.72
CA ARG A 106 0.98 -14.56 1.44
C ARG A 106 -0.26 -14.71 2.34
N ARG A 107 -0.33 -13.96 3.45
CA ARG A 107 -1.44 -14.04 4.42
C ARG A 107 -2.65 -13.26 3.93
N PHE A 108 -3.34 -13.85 2.95
CA PHE A 108 -4.62 -13.35 2.46
C PHE A 108 -5.67 -13.23 3.59
N ASP A 109 -5.59 -14.03 4.63
CA ASP A 109 -6.49 -13.97 5.78
C ASP A 109 -6.12 -12.87 6.81
N GLN A 110 -4.87 -12.36 6.78
CA GLN A 110 -4.36 -11.40 7.76
C GLN A 110 -3.67 -10.18 7.13
N PRO A 111 -4.33 -9.45 6.20
CA PRO A 111 -3.73 -8.30 5.54
C PRO A 111 -3.37 -7.15 6.50
N GLN A 112 -4.06 -7.04 7.64
CA GLN A 112 -3.77 -6.05 8.68
C GLN A 112 -2.36 -6.12 9.26
N LYS A 113 -1.65 -7.25 9.06
CA LYS A 113 -0.25 -7.39 9.49
C LYS A 113 0.66 -6.33 8.85
N TYR A 114 0.35 -5.89 7.63
CA TYR A 114 1.12 -4.85 6.96
C TYR A 114 0.28 -3.76 6.30
N LYS A 115 -1.00 -3.97 6.00
CA LYS A 115 -1.88 -2.94 5.43
C LYS A 115 -2.47 -2.07 6.55
N PRO A 116 -1.98 -0.83 6.76
CA PRO A 116 -2.21 -0.07 7.99
C PRO A 116 -3.64 0.47 8.14
N PHE A 117 -4.41 0.51 7.06
CA PHE A 117 -5.79 1.02 7.06
C PHE A 117 -6.83 -0.03 7.39
N ILE A 118 -6.45 -1.29 7.50
CA ILE A 118 -7.35 -2.39 7.84
C ILE A 118 -7.50 -2.47 9.35
N SER A 119 -8.74 -2.52 9.83
CA SER A 119 -9.10 -2.74 11.23
C SER A 119 -9.42 -4.21 11.51
N ARG A 120 -10.07 -4.88 10.56
CA ARG A 120 -10.48 -6.28 10.68
C ARG A 120 -10.49 -6.96 9.32
N CYS A 121 -10.22 -8.26 9.31
CA CYS A 121 -10.38 -9.14 8.17
C CYS A 121 -11.18 -10.37 8.60
N ILE A 122 -12.17 -10.76 7.81
CA ILE A 122 -13.05 -11.90 8.05
C ILE A 122 -12.99 -12.79 6.81
N MET A 123 -12.53 -14.03 6.97
CA MET A 123 -12.51 -15.01 5.88
C MET A 123 -13.88 -15.66 5.71
N GLN A 124 -14.26 -15.87 4.45
CA GLN A 124 -15.39 -16.71 4.08
C GLN A 124 -14.84 -18.07 3.63
N GLY A 125 -14.90 -19.05 4.51
CA GLY A 125 -14.34 -20.40 4.27
C GLY A 125 -12.83 -20.49 4.46
N ASP A 126 -12.27 -21.61 4.01
CA ASP A 126 -10.85 -21.92 4.12
C ASP A 126 -10.00 -21.13 3.11
N LEU A 127 -8.68 -21.08 3.31
CA LEU A 127 -7.76 -20.40 2.41
C LEU A 127 -7.43 -21.27 1.20
N SER A 128 -8.07 -20.97 0.07
CA SER A 128 -7.83 -21.57 -1.24
C SER A 128 -8.04 -20.55 -2.35
N ILE A 129 -7.61 -20.84 -3.59
CA ILE A 129 -7.94 -19.99 -4.73
C ILE A 129 -9.47 -19.88 -4.86
N GLY A 130 -9.96 -18.66 -5.09
CA GLY A 130 -11.38 -18.33 -5.12
C GLY A 130 -11.97 -17.96 -3.76
N SER A 131 -11.25 -18.16 -2.65
CA SER A 131 -11.71 -17.76 -1.32
C SER A 131 -11.89 -16.25 -1.22
N VAL A 132 -12.86 -15.84 -0.40
CA VAL A 132 -13.26 -14.45 -0.25
C VAL A 132 -12.98 -13.98 1.17
N ARG A 133 -12.53 -12.74 1.30
CA ARG A 133 -12.42 -12.05 2.59
C ARG A 133 -13.25 -10.77 2.57
N GLU A 134 -13.81 -10.43 3.72
CA GLU A 134 -14.36 -9.11 3.99
C GLU A 134 -13.37 -8.34 4.87
N VAL A 135 -12.98 -7.17 4.40
CA VAL A 135 -12.01 -6.28 5.04
C VAL A 135 -12.74 -5.06 5.54
N ASN A 136 -12.64 -4.77 6.83
CA ASN A 136 -13.10 -3.51 7.39
C ASN A 136 -11.93 -2.55 7.47
N VAL A 137 -12.16 -1.31 7.07
CA VAL A 137 -11.15 -0.25 7.20
C VAL A 137 -11.32 0.50 8.53
N LYS A 138 -10.33 1.31 8.89
CA LYS A 138 -10.37 2.13 10.10
C LYS A 138 -11.37 3.29 9.93
N SER A 139 -12.00 3.69 11.04
CA SER A 139 -12.93 4.81 11.11
C SER A 139 -12.30 6.12 10.64
N GLY A 140 -13.09 7.00 10.02
CA GLY A 140 -12.63 8.29 9.49
C GLY A 140 -12.06 8.22 8.07
N LEU A 141 -12.12 7.03 7.45
CA LEU A 141 -11.86 6.85 6.03
C LEU A 141 -13.18 6.91 5.22
N PRO A 142 -13.16 7.31 3.94
CA PRO A 142 -14.33 7.36 3.07
C PRO A 142 -15.03 6.03 2.80
N ALA A 143 -14.33 4.91 2.95
CA ALA A 143 -14.87 3.57 2.81
C ALA A 143 -15.01 2.94 4.20
N THR A 144 -15.83 1.90 4.31
CA THR A 144 -15.97 1.09 5.52
C THR A 144 -15.60 -0.37 5.27
N THR A 145 -15.87 -0.90 4.08
CA THR A 145 -15.72 -2.33 3.76
C THR A 145 -15.21 -2.58 2.34
N SER A 146 -14.47 -3.66 2.17
CA SER A 146 -14.01 -4.20 0.89
C SER A 146 -14.20 -5.72 0.89
N THR A 147 -14.84 -6.27 -0.13
CA THR A 147 -14.96 -7.71 -0.33
C THR A 147 -13.97 -8.12 -1.42
N GLU A 148 -13.03 -9.00 -1.07
CA GLU A 148 -11.89 -9.32 -1.92
C GLU A 148 -11.80 -10.83 -2.13
N ARG A 149 -11.47 -11.24 -3.36
CA ARG A 149 -11.27 -12.63 -3.75
C ARG A 149 -9.79 -12.89 -4.00
N LEU A 150 -9.33 -14.07 -3.56
CA LEU A 150 -8.01 -14.59 -3.89
C LEU A 150 -8.02 -15.18 -5.31
N GLU A 151 -7.26 -14.59 -6.21
CA GLU A 151 -7.18 -15.02 -7.62
C GLU A 151 -5.94 -15.88 -7.88
N GLN A 152 -4.84 -15.61 -7.17
CA GLN A 152 -3.58 -16.33 -7.33
C GLN A 152 -2.83 -16.38 -6.00
N LEU A 153 -2.24 -17.54 -5.70
CA LEU A 153 -1.32 -17.73 -4.59
C LEU A 153 -0.32 -18.80 -4.99
N ASP A 154 0.90 -18.36 -5.29
CA ASP A 154 2.01 -19.22 -5.69
C ASP A 154 3.13 -19.04 -4.66
N ASP A 155 3.35 -20.07 -3.86
CA ASP A 155 4.39 -20.07 -2.81
C ASP A 155 5.79 -20.32 -3.36
N GLU A 156 5.91 -20.91 -4.56
CA GLU A 156 7.22 -21.21 -5.19
C GLU A 156 7.77 -19.97 -5.88
N GLU A 157 6.92 -19.28 -6.64
CA GLU A 157 7.28 -18.04 -7.37
C GLU A 157 6.98 -16.76 -6.56
N HIS A 158 6.45 -16.90 -5.34
CA HIS A 158 6.07 -15.81 -4.43
C HIS A 158 5.13 -14.77 -5.07
N ILE A 159 4.01 -15.25 -5.61
CA ILE A 159 3.00 -14.42 -6.31
C ILE A 159 1.68 -14.46 -5.54
N LEU A 160 1.13 -13.28 -5.24
CA LEU A 160 -0.22 -13.14 -4.72
C LEU A 160 -1.03 -12.23 -5.66
N GLY A 161 -2.18 -12.73 -6.11
CA GLY A 161 -3.15 -12.00 -6.92
C GLY A 161 -4.48 -11.88 -6.20
N ILE A 162 -5.05 -10.68 -6.14
CA ILE A 162 -6.37 -10.44 -5.56
C ILE A 162 -7.25 -9.61 -6.49
N ARG A 163 -8.56 -9.75 -6.34
CA ARG A 163 -9.56 -8.92 -6.99
C ARG A 163 -10.57 -8.41 -5.98
N ILE A 164 -10.93 -7.14 -6.08
CA ILE A 164 -12.06 -6.60 -5.33
C ILE A 164 -13.35 -6.97 -6.08
N VAL A 165 -14.27 -7.63 -5.37
CA VAL A 165 -15.54 -8.12 -5.89
C VAL A 165 -16.76 -7.42 -5.27
N GLY A 166 -16.54 -6.60 -4.25
CA GLY A 166 -17.59 -5.83 -3.56
C GLY A 166 -17.00 -4.83 -2.56
N GLY A 167 -17.87 -4.10 -1.87
CA GLY A 167 -17.49 -3.07 -0.90
C GLY A 167 -18.13 -1.71 -1.20
N ASP A 168 -17.88 -0.72 -0.33
CA ASP A 168 -18.47 0.62 -0.38
C ASP A 168 -17.51 1.71 -0.91
N HIS A 169 -16.45 1.29 -1.60
CA HIS A 169 -15.49 2.17 -2.27
C HIS A 169 -15.72 2.29 -3.78
N ARG A 170 -15.10 3.28 -4.42
CA ARG A 170 -15.22 3.53 -5.86
C ARG A 170 -14.27 2.68 -6.74
N LEU A 171 -13.47 1.79 -6.15
CA LEU A 171 -12.45 0.96 -6.84
C LEU A 171 -13.06 -0.26 -7.55
N ARG A 172 -13.92 -0.02 -8.54
CA ARG A 172 -14.58 -1.09 -9.31
C ARG A 172 -13.57 -1.85 -10.16
N ASN A 173 -13.77 -3.18 -10.25
CA ASN A 173 -12.91 -4.09 -11.01
C ASN A 173 -11.41 -3.96 -10.69
N TYR A 174 -11.09 -3.54 -9.46
CA TYR A 174 -9.70 -3.51 -9.01
C TYR A 174 -9.13 -4.93 -8.97
N SER A 175 -7.99 -5.11 -9.60
CA SER A 175 -7.19 -6.34 -9.55
C SER A 175 -5.75 -5.96 -9.25
N SER A 176 -5.11 -6.64 -8.30
CA SER A 176 -3.72 -6.41 -7.92
C SER A 176 -2.92 -7.70 -7.96
N ILE A 177 -1.68 -7.60 -8.44
CA ILE A 177 -0.68 -8.66 -8.41
C ILE A 177 0.53 -8.12 -7.65
N ILE A 178 0.93 -8.83 -6.59
CA ILE A 178 2.17 -8.58 -5.84
C ILE A 178 3.11 -9.76 -6.02
N THR A 179 4.35 -9.47 -6.40
CA THR A 179 5.43 -10.45 -6.52
C THR A 179 6.60 -10.07 -5.61
N VAL A 180 7.32 -11.08 -5.10
CA VAL A 180 8.37 -10.91 -4.11
C VAL A 180 9.63 -11.63 -4.57
N HIS A 181 10.71 -10.88 -4.81
CA HIS A 181 11.94 -11.38 -5.42
C HIS A 181 13.14 -11.23 -4.48
N PRO A 182 14.02 -12.24 -4.35
CA PRO A 182 15.25 -12.09 -3.60
C PRO A 182 16.20 -11.10 -4.29
N GLU A 183 16.90 -10.29 -3.50
CA GLU A 183 17.98 -9.42 -3.98
C GLU A 183 19.07 -9.27 -2.92
N VAL A 184 20.16 -8.57 -3.26
CA VAL A 184 21.24 -8.23 -2.32
C VAL A 184 21.28 -6.72 -2.13
N ILE A 185 21.10 -6.26 -0.90
CA ILE A 185 21.13 -4.84 -0.52
C ILE A 185 22.25 -4.64 0.49
N ASP A 186 23.22 -3.78 0.18
CA ASP A 186 24.37 -3.50 1.05
C ASP A 186 25.13 -4.78 1.48
N GLY A 187 25.26 -5.75 0.58
CA GLY A 187 25.92 -7.04 0.83
C GLY A 187 25.14 -8.00 1.73
N ARG A 188 23.86 -7.73 2.01
CA ARG A 188 22.99 -8.59 2.84
C ARG A 188 21.78 -9.07 2.05
N PRO A 189 21.17 -10.21 2.43
CA PRO A 189 19.90 -10.64 1.85
C PRO A 189 18.83 -9.56 2.01
N GLY A 190 18.27 -9.13 0.88
CA GLY A 190 17.16 -8.19 0.77
C GLY A 190 16.06 -8.75 -0.12
N THR A 191 15.01 -7.96 -0.30
CA THR A 191 13.84 -8.35 -1.08
C THR A 191 13.31 -7.18 -1.88
N MET A 192 13.10 -7.42 -3.18
CA MET A 192 12.40 -6.51 -4.07
C MET A 192 10.95 -6.95 -4.18
N VAL A 193 10.04 -6.07 -3.76
CA VAL A 193 8.59 -6.29 -3.87
C VAL A 193 8.06 -5.42 -5.00
N ILE A 194 7.26 -6.02 -5.89
CA ILE A 194 6.59 -5.30 -6.96
C ILE A 194 5.09 -5.52 -6.81
N GLU A 195 4.30 -4.46 -6.67
CA GLU A 195 2.84 -4.52 -6.67
C GLU A 195 2.30 -3.69 -7.83
N SER A 196 1.51 -4.31 -8.69
CA SER A 196 0.80 -3.62 -9.78
C SER A 196 -0.69 -3.83 -9.68
N PHE A 197 -1.43 -2.90 -10.27
CA PHE A 197 -2.89 -2.97 -10.28
C PHE A 197 -3.47 -2.54 -11.61
N VAL A 198 -4.71 -2.96 -11.87
CA VAL A 198 -5.61 -2.36 -12.84
C VAL A 198 -6.92 -2.04 -12.13
N VAL A 199 -7.56 -0.92 -12.49
CA VAL A 199 -8.85 -0.50 -11.91
C VAL A 199 -9.64 0.33 -12.90
N ASP A 200 -10.97 0.31 -12.79
CA ASP A 200 -11.83 1.21 -13.52
C ASP A 200 -11.69 2.64 -13.01
N VAL A 201 -11.65 3.61 -13.93
CA VAL A 201 -11.72 5.03 -13.60
C VAL A 201 -13.19 5.39 -13.30
N PRO A 202 -13.50 5.87 -12.09
CA PRO A 202 -14.84 6.31 -11.76
C PRO A 202 -15.28 7.49 -12.63
N GLU A 203 -16.58 7.58 -12.92
CA GLU A 203 -17.15 8.75 -13.60
C GLU A 203 -16.81 10.04 -12.84
N GLY A 204 -16.43 11.07 -13.59
CA GLY A 204 -15.99 12.35 -13.05
C GLY A 204 -14.54 12.40 -12.55
N ASN A 205 -13.77 11.31 -12.68
CA ASN A 205 -12.34 11.29 -12.37
C ASN A 205 -11.49 11.07 -13.62
N THR A 206 -10.25 11.57 -13.59
CA THR A 206 -9.26 11.27 -14.62
C THR A 206 -8.51 9.96 -14.29
N LYS A 207 -7.84 9.38 -15.30
CA LYS A 207 -6.93 8.23 -15.11
C LYS A 207 -5.84 8.56 -14.09
N ASP A 208 -5.26 9.75 -14.18
CA ASP A 208 -4.15 10.19 -13.33
C ASP A 208 -4.57 10.36 -11.86
N GLU A 209 -5.74 10.95 -11.60
CA GLU A 209 -6.29 11.08 -10.25
C GLU A 209 -6.53 9.71 -9.61
N THR A 210 -7.11 8.80 -10.39
CA THR A 210 -7.42 7.43 -9.93
C THR A 210 -6.12 6.66 -9.66
N CYS A 211 -5.16 6.70 -10.59
CA CYS A 211 -3.84 6.12 -10.39
C CYS A 211 -3.16 6.68 -9.15
N TYR A 212 -3.08 8.00 -9.02
CA TYR A 212 -2.44 8.66 -7.89
C TYR A 212 -3.02 8.22 -6.54
N PHE A 213 -4.35 8.12 -6.45
CA PHE A 213 -5.04 7.65 -5.27
C PHE A 213 -4.67 6.20 -4.91
N VAL A 214 -4.73 5.29 -5.89
CA VAL A 214 -4.42 3.87 -5.67
C VAL A 214 -2.94 3.67 -5.36
N GLU A 215 -2.05 4.35 -6.07
CA GLU A 215 -0.62 4.35 -5.81
C GLU A 215 -0.31 4.82 -4.39
N ALA A 216 -1.00 5.86 -3.88
CA ALA A 216 -0.81 6.32 -2.51
C ALA A 216 -1.14 5.21 -1.49
N LEU A 217 -2.25 4.49 -1.68
CA LEU A 217 -2.62 3.35 -0.83
C LEU A 217 -1.56 2.24 -0.88
N ILE A 218 -1.11 1.86 -2.07
CA ILE A 218 -0.08 0.83 -2.24
C ILE A 218 1.26 1.28 -1.63
N ARG A 219 1.70 2.54 -1.85
CA ARG A 219 2.91 3.09 -1.21
C ARG A 219 2.84 3.04 0.31
N CYS A 220 1.68 3.35 0.88
CA CYS A 220 1.44 3.27 2.32
C CYS A 220 1.53 1.79 2.80
N ASN A 221 0.94 0.84 2.07
CA ASN A 221 1.05 -0.61 2.36
C ASN A 221 2.49 -1.13 2.28
N LEU A 222 3.18 -0.89 1.16
CA LEU A 222 4.55 -1.36 0.93
C LEU A 222 5.56 -0.73 1.91
N SER A 223 5.32 0.51 2.33
CA SER A 223 6.15 1.14 3.37
C SER A 223 5.95 0.48 4.74
N SER A 224 4.73 0.12 5.10
CA SER A 224 4.45 -0.62 6.33
C SER A 224 4.98 -2.06 6.26
N LEU A 225 4.87 -2.73 5.11
CA LEU A 225 5.49 -4.04 4.87
C LEU A 225 7.00 -4.01 5.09
N ALA A 226 7.68 -2.99 4.53
CA ALA A 226 9.11 -2.81 4.74
C ALA A 226 9.44 -2.64 6.23
N ASP A 227 8.75 -1.72 6.91
CA ASP A 227 8.99 -1.46 8.33
C ASP A 227 8.79 -2.71 9.20
N VAL A 228 7.73 -3.49 8.96
CA VAL A 228 7.43 -4.72 9.72
C VAL A 228 8.48 -5.80 9.44
N SER A 229 8.79 -6.03 8.15
CA SER A 229 9.74 -7.07 7.73
C SER A 229 11.16 -6.80 8.22
N GLU A 230 11.61 -5.54 8.14
CA GLU A 230 12.94 -5.16 8.61
C GLU A 230 13.06 -5.29 10.14
N ARG A 231 12.01 -4.98 10.90
CA ARG A 231 11.98 -5.24 12.34
C ARG A 231 12.06 -6.74 12.66
N MET A 232 11.32 -7.58 11.93
CA MET A 232 11.39 -9.04 12.09
C MET A 232 12.79 -9.57 11.77
N ALA A 233 13.45 -9.04 10.73
CA ALA A 233 14.80 -9.44 10.36
C ALA A 233 15.87 -9.08 11.42
N VAL A 234 15.65 -8.01 12.19
CA VAL A 234 16.52 -7.65 13.33
C VAL A 234 16.28 -8.57 14.52
N GLN A 235 15.01 -8.88 14.83
CA GLN A 235 14.63 -9.73 15.97
C GLN A 235 15.01 -11.21 15.77
N GLY A 236 14.86 -11.76 14.56
CA GLY A 236 15.27 -13.13 14.26
C GLY A 236 16.78 -13.37 14.34
N ARG A 237 17.59 -12.32 14.45
CA ARG A 237 19.04 -12.42 14.74
C ARG A 237 19.36 -12.48 16.23
N THR A 238 18.40 -12.14 17.10
CA THR A 238 18.59 -12.07 18.55
C THR A 238 18.04 -13.28 19.31
N ASP A 239 17.33 -14.19 18.63
CA ASP A 239 16.93 -15.45 19.25
C ASP A 239 18.16 -16.36 19.42
N PRO A 240 18.49 -16.82 20.65
CA PRO A 240 19.61 -17.71 20.86
C PRO A 240 19.35 -19.03 20.12
N ILE A 241 20.34 -19.47 19.34
CA ILE A 241 20.38 -20.82 18.78
C ILE A 241 20.31 -21.77 19.97
N ASN A 242 19.15 -22.40 20.16
CA ASN A 242 18.97 -23.41 21.19
C ASN A 242 19.73 -24.66 20.73
N ILE A 243 21.04 -24.68 20.97
CA ILE A 243 21.86 -25.88 20.86
C ILE A 243 21.47 -26.75 22.04
N ASN A 244 20.44 -27.58 21.87
CA ASN A 244 20.23 -28.67 22.81
C ASN A 244 21.31 -29.73 22.57
N PRO A 245 21.95 -30.23 23.64
CA PRO A 245 23.09 -31.15 23.60
C PRO A 245 22.76 -32.54 23.06
#